data_AF-D2KHN6-F1
#
_entry.id   AF-D2KHN6-F1
#
_cell.length_a   1.000
_cell.length_b   1.000
_cell.length_c   1.000
_cell.angle_alpha   90.00
_cell.angle_beta   90.00
_cell.angle_gamma   90.00
#
_symmetry.space_group_name_H-M   'P 1'
#
loop_
_entity.id
_entity.type
_entity.pdbx_description
1 polymer ?
#
loop_
_entity_poly.entity_id
_entity_poly.type
_entity_poly.pdbx_seq_one_letter_code
_entity_poly.pdbx_strand_id
1 'polypeptide(L)'
;AFPCYDEPSFKATFDITLRRPTEYRSWSNTKLKSSDPTVNIENYVDDVFATTPVMSTYLIAIIVAEYKSLEDNNNPQQLKYEVIARPDAIDNGQGQYAYDVGQKLLAEMSDHTGLDFYEVDANLKMTQAAIPDFSAGAMENWGLLTYREAYLMYDEKQTNYNSKQLIAYILSHEIAHMWFGNLVTCDWWDVLWLNEGFARYYQYFLTNAVETEMGFETRFITEQVHTALLADAANNPHPLTNPGVGSPAQVSGMFSTLSYNKGASLIRMTEHLLGYNVHREGLRKYISDFKFKTALPINLFESLEAAAKEAGALAEYGPNFSLVEYYKSWTEQGSAPVLFVEVNHQTGDMTVTQQRFNINTGMSTSNSLWIVPVSFATASKPDFSNTKPTHILSATANVIPRGSQGDEWVIFNIQQTGYYRVNYDSYTWDLIIRALRGEDRIKIHPYNRAQIVND
;
A
#
# COMPACT_ATOMS: atom_id res chain seq x y z
N ALA A 1 7.44 -9.07 25.53
CA ALA A 1 6.70 -10.17 26.17
C ALA A 1 7.61 -11.30 26.67
N PHE A 2 8.71 -11.60 25.96
CA PHE A 2 9.71 -12.60 26.32
C PHE A 2 11.09 -12.15 25.81
N PRO A 3 12.22 -12.64 26.36
CA PRO A 3 13.56 -12.32 25.84
C PRO A 3 13.78 -12.88 24.43
N CYS A 4 14.17 -12.04 23.48
CA CYS A 4 14.38 -12.43 22.08
C CYS A 4 15.33 -11.48 21.34
N TYR A 5 15.74 -11.87 20.13
CA TYR A 5 16.39 -10.98 19.16
C TYR A 5 15.31 -10.22 18.39
N ASP A 6 14.92 -9.07 18.92
CA ASP A 6 13.71 -8.34 18.49
C ASP A 6 13.97 -7.37 17.32
N GLU A 7 14.49 -7.91 16.23
CA GLU A 7 14.67 -7.20 14.96
C GLU A 7 13.99 -7.99 13.84
N PRO A 8 13.37 -7.32 12.84
CA PRO A 8 12.58 -8.01 11.81
C PRO A 8 13.37 -9.06 11.02
N SER A 9 14.68 -8.89 10.88
CA SER A 9 15.57 -9.80 10.15
C SER A 9 15.91 -11.09 10.90
N PHE A 10 15.78 -11.13 12.23
CA PHE A 10 15.97 -12.35 13.01
C PHE A 10 14.71 -13.22 13.02
N LYS A 11 14.27 -13.63 11.82
CA LYS A 11 13.13 -14.54 11.68
C LYS A 11 13.45 -15.91 12.29
N ALA A 12 12.45 -16.52 12.92
CA ALA A 12 12.51 -17.84 13.52
C ALA A 12 11.15 -18.54 13.43
N THR A 13 11.10 -19.81 13.78
CA THR A 13 9.84 -20.50 14.10
C THR A 13 9.54 -20.35 15.59
N PHE A 14 8.26 -20.37 15.96
CA PHE A 14 7.83 -20.23 17.35
C PHE A 14 6.88 -21.37 17.74
N ASP A 15 7.23 -22.05 18.82
CA ASP A 15 6.35 -23.01 19.50
C ASP A 15 5.68 -22.30 20.68
N ILE A 16 4.36 -22.11 20.60
CA ILE A 16 3.61 -21.32 21.57
C ILE A 16 2.72 -22.25 22.40
N THR A 17 2.84 -22.17 23.73
CA THR A 17 1.95 -22.84 24.68
C THR A 17 1.39 -21.79 25.63
N LEU A 18 0.07 -21.73 25.75
CA LEU A 18 -0.63 -20.80 26.63
C LEU A 18 -1.32 -21.58 27.75
N ARG A 19 -0.93 -21.28 28.99
CA ARG A 19 -1.67 -21.72 30.16
C ARG A 19 -2.75 -20.70 30.48
N ARG A 20 -4.01 -21.12 30.50
CA ARG A 20 -5.15 -20.24 30.80
C ARG A 20 -6.17 -20.91 31.72
N PRO A 21 -7.02 -20.14 32.42
CA PRO A 21 -8.16 -20.71 33.12
C PRO A 21 -9.16 -21.35 32.14
N THR A 22 -9.90 -22.35 32.62
CA THR A 22 -10.84 -23.15 31.82
C THR A 22 -12.00 -22.36 31.24
N GLU A 23 -12.38 -21.24 31.85
CA GLU A 23 -13.48 -20.37 31.44
C GLU A 23 -13.13 -19.44 30.27
N TYR A 24 -11.84 -19.17 30.04
CA TYR A 24 -11.36 -18.38 28.90
C TYR A 24 -11.07 -19.28 27.70
N ARG A 25 -10.98 -18.70 26.50
CA ARG A 25 -10.38 -19.33 25.32
C ARG A 25 -9.05 -18.67 25.00
N SER A 26 -8.20 -19.33 24.21
CA SER A 26 -6.97 -18.71 23.72
C SER A 26 -6.81 -18.82 22.19
N TRP A 27 -6.13 -17.84 21.62
CA TRP A 27 -5.78 -17.77 20.21
C TRP A 27 -4.32 -17.35 20.05
N SER A 28 -3.70 -17.86 19.00
CA SER A 28 -2.39 -17.43 18.54
C SER A 28 -2.31 -17.49 17.00
N ASN A 29 -1.12 -17.29 16.45
CA ASN A 29 -0.84 -17.20 15.02
C ASN A 29 -1.29 -18.43 14.21
N THR A 30 -1.19 -19.62 14.80
CA THR A 30 -1.48 -20.90 14.14
C THR A 30 -2.68 -21.62 14.76
N LYS A 31 -3.07 -22.74 14.16
CA LYS A 31 -4.11 -23.62 14.69
C LYS A 31 -3.72 -24.22 16.04
N LEU A 32 -4.72 -24.37 16.91
CA LEU A 32 -4.60 -25.10 18.17
C LEU A 32 -4.37 -26.59 17.87
N LYS A 33 -3.34 -27.18 18.46
CA LYS A 33 -2.97 -28.60 18.28
C LYS A 33 -3.59 -29.48 19.36
N SER A 34 -3.51 -29.06 20.63
CA SER A 34 -4.16 -29.73 21.76
C SER A 34 -4.49 -28.73 22.87
N SER A 35 -5.43 -29.12 23.72
CA SER A 35 -5.80 -28.41 24.95
C SER A 35 -5.91 -29.47 26.04
N ASP A 36 -4.94 -29.51 26.93
CA ASP A 36 -4.81 -30.56 27.94
C ASP A 36 -4.91 -29.96 29.35
N PRO A 37 -5.63 -30.58 30.29
CA PRO A 37 -5.63 -30.16 31.69
C PRO A 37 -4.20 -30.04 32.22
N THR A 38 -3.89 -28.90 32.83
CA THR A 38 -2.56 -28.68 33.39
C THR A 38 -2.33 -29.65 34.54
N VAL A 39 -1.29 -30.47 34.45
CA VAL A 39 -0.91 -31.38 35.53
C VAL A 39 -0.55 -30.53 36.77
N ASN A 40 -1.33 -30.68 37.83
CA ASN A 40 -1.20 -30.01 39.14
C ASN A 40 -1.76 -28.57 39.27
N ILE A 41 -2.58 -28.08 38.34
CA ILE A 41 -3.30 -26.81 38.53
C ILE A 41 -4.78 -26.99 38.20
N GLU A 42 -5.62 -26.96 39.24
CA GLU A 42 -7.08 -27.05 39.09
C GLU A 42 -7.64 -25.85 38.31
N ASN A 43 -8.61 -26.09 37.42
CA ASN A 43 -9.25 -25.09 36.55
C ASN A 43 -8.31 -24.40 35.54
N TYR A 44 -7.16 -24.99 35.21
CA TYR A 44 -6.28 -24.51 34.15
C TYR A 44 -6.04 -25.59 33.09
N VAL A 45 -5.85 -25.13 31.85
CA VAL A 45 -5.45 -25.96 30.70
C VAL A 45 -4.25 -25.33 30.00
N ASP A 46 -3.43 -26.18 29.40
CA ASP A 46 -2.33 -25.79 28.52
C ASP A 46 -2.81 -25.97 27.06
N ASP A 47 -3.00 -24.84 26.37
CA ASP A 47 -3.28 -24.79 24.94
C ASP A 47 -1.96 -24.79 24.17
N VAL A 48 -1.70 -25.85 23.41
CA VAL A 48 -0.50 -26.00 22.58
C VAL A 48 -0.85 -25.67 21.14
N PHE A 49 -0.21 -24.64 20.57
CA PHE A 49 -0.37 -24.24 19.18
C PHE A 49 0.63 -24.95 18.27
N ALA A 50 0.29 -25.12 17.00
CA ALA A 50 1.24 -25.64 16.02
C ALA A 50 2.41 -24.66 15.82
N THR A 51 3.60 -25.19 15.49
CA THR A 51 4.78 -24.38 15.19
C THR A 51 4.47 -23.38 14.07
N THR A 52 4.86 -22.11 14.26
CA THR A 52 4.70 -21.10 13.20
C THR A 52 5.63 -21.38 12.01
N PRO A 53 5.31 -20.87 10.82
CA PRO A 53 6.32 -20.67 9.78
C PRO A 53 7.46 -19.78 10.29
N VAL A 54 8.54 -19.71 9.51
CA VAL A 54 9.62 -18.74 9.76
C VAL A 54 9.08 -17.32 9.62
N MET A 55 9.05 -16.58 10.72
CA MET A 55 8.47 -15.23 10.82
C MET A 55 9.25 -14.33 11.77
N SER A 56 9.02 -13.03 11.71
CA SER A 56 9.65 -12.05 12.60
C SER A 56 8.94 -11.99 13.96
N THR A 57 9.67 -11.61 15.02
CA THR A 57 9.17 -11.55 16.41
C THR A 57 7.98 -10.62 16.59
N TYR A 58 7.96 -9.47 15.90
CA TYR A 58 6.91 -8.44 16.03
C TYR A 58 5.50 -8.92 15.60
N LEU A 59 5.43 -10.05 14.88
CA LEU A 59 4.19 -10.62 14.37
C LEU A 59 3.57 -11.68 15.29
N ILE A 60 4.25 -12.06 16.38
CA ILE A 60 3.69 -13.00 17.35
C ILE A 60 2.50 -12.34 18.04
N ALA A 61 1.37 -13.06 18.10
CA ALA A 61 0.19 -12.62 18.82
C ALA A 61 -0.39 -13.73 19.69
N ILE A 62 -0.92 -13.31 20.84
CA ILE A 62 -1.61 -14.17 21.79
C ILE A 62 -2.83 -13.41 22.31
N ILE A 63 -3.98 -14.07 22.37
CA ILE A 63 -5.19 -13.54 22.98
C ILE A 63 -5.72 -14.60 23.95
N VAL A 64 -6.06 -14.19 25.18
CA VAL A 64 -6.80 -15.00 26.14
C VAL A 64 -8.03 -14.19 26.56
N ALA A 65 -9.21 -14.65 26.19
CA ALA A 65 -10.44 -13.87 26.35
C ALA A 65 -11.70 -14.75 26.39
N GLU A 66 -12.78 -14.22 26.98
CA GLU A 66 -14.14 -14.79 26.91
C GLU A 66 -14.80 -14.40 25.58
N TYR A 67 -14.14 -14.71 24.46
CA TYR A 67 -14.62 -14.36 23.13
C TYR A 67 -15.41 -15.50 22.49
N LYS A 68 -16.35 -15.13 21.62
CA LYS A 68 -16.98 -16.05 20.66
C LYS A 68 -16.28 -15.94 19.31
N SER A 69 -16.42 -17.01 18.52
CA SER A 69 -15.90 -17.07 17.16
C SER A 69 -17.06 -17.25 16.19
N LEU A 70 -17.05 -16.46 15.12
CA LEU A 70 -17.85 -16.65 13.93
C LEU A 70 -16.97 -17.39 12.90
N GLU A 71 -17.31 -18.65 12.65
CA GLU A 71 -16.55 -19.57 11.79
C GLU A 71 -17.48 -20.55 11.06
N ASP A 72 -16.95 -21.28 10.06
CA ASP A 72 -17.72 -22.32 9.38
C ASP A 72 -17.83 -23.59 10.25
N ASN A 73 -18.98 -23.73 10.91
CA ASN A 73 -19.29 -24.87 11.79
C ASN A 73 -19.45 -26.20 11.05
N ASN A 74 -19.47 -26.23 9.72
CA ASN A 74 -19.62 -27.47 8.96
C ASN A 74 -18.31 -28.28 8.89
N ASN A 75 -17.15 -27.64 9.15
CA ASN A 75 -15.86 -28.30 9.08
C ASN A 75 -14.89 -27.85 10.19
N PRO A 76 -15.24 -28.08 11.47
CA PRO A 76 -14.50 -27.55 12.63
C PRO A 76 -13.06 -28.05 12.75
N GLN A 77 -12.73 -29.21 12.14
CA GLN A 77 -11.35 -29.72 12.08
C GLN A 77 -10.47 -29.00 11.04
N GLN A 78 -11.04 -28.10 10.23
CA GLN A 78 -10.37 -27.36 9.17
C GLN A 78 -10.56 -25.84 9.35
N LEU A 79 -10.48 -25.33 10.58
CA LEU A 79 -10.56 -23.89 10.81
C LEU A 79 -9.58 -23.14 9.89
N LYS A 80 -10.13 -22.37 8.96
CA LYS A 80 -9.40 -21.58 7.98
C LYS A 80 -9.59 -20.10 8.22
N TYR A 81 -10.82 -19.67 8.47
CA TYR A 81 -11.19 -18.27 8.65
C TYR A 81 -12.15 -18.12 9.82
N GLU A 82 -11.88 -17.17 10.73
CA GLU A 82 -12.77 -16.82 11.83
C GLU A 82 -12.74 -15.32 12.13
N VAL A 83 -13.87 -14.80 12.65
CA VAL A 83 -13.94 -13.48 13.29
C VAL A 83 -14.21 -13.68 14.78
N ILE A 84 -13.36 -13.14 15.64
CA ILE A 84 -13.50 -13.25 17.10
C ILE A 84 -13.77 -11.90 17.74
N ALA A 85 -14.70 -11.88 18.68
CA ALA A 85 -15.07 -10.67 19.43
C ALA A 85 -15.76 -11.03 20.75
N ARG A 86 -16.14 -10.00 21.51
CA ARG A 86 -16.97 -10.14 22.70
C ARG A 86 -18.30 -10.86 22.35
N PRO A 87 -18.85 -11.69 23.25
CA PRO A 87 -20.01 -12.54 22.94
C PRO A 87 -21.19 -11.77 22.35
N ASP A 88 -21.57 -10.65 22.96
CA ASP A 88 -22.70 -9.83 22.51
C ASP A 88 -22.51 -9.29 21.08
N ALA A 89 -21.28 -8.96 20.66
CA ALA A 89 -21.03 -8.46 19.31
C ALA A 89 -21.25 -9.58 18.26
N ILE A 90 -20.75 -10.79 18.54
CA ILE A 90 -20.96 -11.96 17.68
C ILE A 90 -22.43 -12.38 17.67
N ASP A 91 -23.08 -12.45 18.82
CA ASP A 91 -24.48 -12.88 18.95
C ASP A 91 -25.45 -11.91 18.25
N ASN A 92 -25.10 -10.62 18.17
CA ASN A 92 -25.84 -9.62 17.40
C ASN A 92 -25.43 -9.55 15.92
N GLY A 93 -24.59 -10.47 15.44
CA GLY A 93 -24.21 -10.59 14.03
C GLY A 93 -23.22 -9.52 13.54
N GLN A 94 -22.57 -8.77 14.44
CA GLN A 94 -21.74 -7.62 14.05
C GLN A 94 -20.44 -8.02 13.33
N GLY A 95 -19.99 -9.27 13.48
CA GLY A 95 -18.82 -9.81 12.78
C GLY A 95 -19.10 -10.26 11.34
N GLN A 96 -20.37 -10.34 10.91
CA GLN A 96 -20.75 -10.98 9.65
C GLN A 96 -20.14 -10.30 8.43
N TYR A 97 -20.14 -8.97 8.39
CA TYR A 97 -19.57 -8.22 7.28
C TYR A 97 -18.08 -8.49 7.12
N ALA A 98 -17.32 -8.44 8.22
CA ALA A 98 -15.88 -8.74 8.19
C ALA A 98 -15.60 -10.19 7.78
N TYR A 99 -16.43 -11.13 8.23
CA TYR A 99 -16.32 -12.54 7.86
C TYR A 99 -16.52 -12.76 6.36
N ASP A 100 -17.58 -12.19 5.78
CA ASP A 100 -17.93 -12.41 4.37
C ASP A 100 -16.96 -11.67 3.42
N VAL A 101 -16.67 -10.41 3.71
CA VAL A 101 -15.82 -9.57 2.86
C VAL A 101 -14.36 -9.95 3.00
N GLY A 102 -13.89 -10.19 4.22
CA GLY A 102 -12.51 -10.56 4.47
C GLY A 102 -12.10 -11.88 3.82
N GLN A 103 -13.01 -12.84 3.68
CA GLN A 103 -12.74 -14.06 2.90
C GLN A 103 -12.58 -13.77 1.39
N LYS A 104 -13.42 -12.90 0.82
CA LYS A 104 -13.31 -12.50 -0.58
C LYS A 104 -12.01 -11.73 -0.85
N LEU A 105 -11.64 -10.81 0.05
CA LEU A 105 -10.39 -10.07 -0.01
C LEU A 105 -9.18 -11.00 0.04
N LEU A 106 -9.21 -12.00 0.94
CA LEU A 106 -8.13 -12.99 1.05
C LEU A 106 -7.98 -13.82 -0.23
N ALA A 107 -9.11 -14.24 -0.82
CA ALA A 107 -9.13 -15.00 -2.07
C ALA A 107 -8.59 -14.16 -3.25
N GLU A 108 -9.03 -12.91 -3.36
CA GLU A 108 -8.55 -11.98 -4.40
C GLU A 108 -7.04 -11.71 -4.26
N MET A 109 -6.56 -11.49 -3.03
CA MET A 109 -5.12 -11.27 -2.79
C MET A 109 -4.29 -12.51 -3.10
N SER A 110 -4.82 -13.71 -2.81
CA SER A 110 -4.19 -14.99 -3.16
C SER A 110 -4.08 -15.17 -4.68
N ASP A 111 -5.13 -14.85 -5.44
CA ASP A 111 -5.06 -14.87 -6.91
C ASP A 111 -4.06 -13.84 -7.42
N HIS A 112 -4.15 -12.60 -6.94
CA HIS A 112 -3.28 -11.50 -7.35
C HIS A 112 -1.80 -11.86 -7.19
N THR A 113 -1.42 -12.36 -6.01
CA THR A 113 -0.05 -12.78 -5.66
C THR A 113 0.34 -14.15 -6.23
N GLY A 114 -0.61 -14.92 -6.78
CA GLY A 114 -0.36 -16.25 -7.32
C GLY A 114 0.09 -17.27 -6.27
N LEU A 115 -0.23 -17.02 -4.99
CA LEU A 115 0.15 -17.87 -3.85
C LEU A 115 -0.99 -17.86 -2.83
N ASP A 116 -1.72 -18.98 -2.72
CA ASP A 116 -2.79 -19.13 -1.72
C ASP A 116 -2.21 -19.04 -0.30
N PHE A 117 -2.82 -18.18 0.52
CA PHE A 117 -2.46 -18.00 1.93
C PHE A 117 -2.39 -19.33 2.70
N TYR A 118 -3.33 -20.24 2.47
CA TYR A 118 -3.37 -21.53 3.16
C TYR A 118 -2.38 -22.56 2.61
N GLU A 119 -1.79 -22.31 1.44
CA GLU A 119 -0.70 -23.11 0.89
C GLU A 119 0.68 -22.65 1.41
N VAL A 120 0.78 -21.43 1.95
CA VAL A 120 2.01 -20.93 2.60
C VAL A 120 2.44 -21.85 3.73
N ASP A 121 1.50 -22.25 4.60
CA ASP A 121 1.69 -23.25 5.63
C ASP A 121 0.34 -23.82 6.10
N ALA A 122 0.25 -25.15 6.21
CA ALA A 122 -0.99 -25.85 6.56
C ALA A 122 -1.51 -25.54 7.98
N ASN A 123 -0.65 -25.03 8.87
CA ASN A 123 -0.99 -24.66 10.24
C ASN A 123 -1.48 -23.22 10.37
N LEU A 124 -1.29 -22.38 9.35
CA LEU A 124 -1.85 -21.03 9.34
C LEU A 124 -3.37 -21.08 9.24
N LYS A 125 -3.99 -20.12 9.93
CA LYS A 125 -5.41 -19.78 9.85
C LYS A 125 -5.51 -18.27 9.68
N MET A 126 -6.69 -17.76 9.37
CA MET A 126 -6.97 -16.33 9.25
C MET A 126 -7.98 -15.93 10.31
N THR A 127 -7.51 -15.35 11.41
CA THR A 127 -8.38 -14.85 12.47
C THR A 127 -8.40 -13.33 12.46
N GLN A 128 -9.59 -12.74 12.40
CA GLN A 128 -9.81 -11.31 12.56
C GLN A 128 -10.33 -11.07 13.99
N ALA A 129 -9.56 -10.36 14.81
CA ALA A 129 -9.88 -10.17 16.22
C ALA A 129 -10.26 -8.71 16.54
N ALA A 130 -11.47 -8.50 17.04
CA ALA A 130 -11.90 -7.20 17.57
C ALA A 130 -11.44 -7.02 19.02
N ILE A 131 -10.63 -5.99 19.25
CA ILE A 131 -10.05 -5.61 20.54
C ILE A 131 -10.70 -4.29 21.00
N PRO A 132 -11.36 -4.25 22.18
CA PRO A 132 -12.02 -3.06 22.68
C PRO A 132 -11.06 -1.88 22.88
N ASP A 133 -9.92 -2.12 23.53
CA ASP A 133 -8.91 -1.11 23.85
C ASP A 133 -7.62 -1.37 23.07
N PHE A 134 -7.53 -0.82 21.85
CA PHE A 134 -6.37 -0.99 20.98
C PHE A 134 -5.76 0.37 20.60
N SER A 135 -4.49 0.59 20.97
CA SER A 135 -3.84 1.89 20.78
C SER A 135 -3.56 2.20 19.31
N ALA A 136 -3.23 1.18 18.52
CA ALA A 136 -3.14 1.29 17.06
C ALA A 136 -4.53 1.16 16.42
N GLY A 137 -4.63 1.28 15.09
CA GLY A 137 -5.89 1.04 14.38
C GLY A 137 -6.16 -0.46 14.20
N ALA A 138 -5.20 -1.14 13.61
CA ALA A 138 -5.14 -2.59 13.46
C ALA A 138 -3.66 -3.03 13.44
N MET A 139 -3.40 -4.34 13.44
CA MET A 139 -2.06 -4.94 13.38
C MET A 139 -2.12 -6.32 12.70
N GLU A 140 -1.15 -6.57 11.84
CA GLU A 140 -1.10 -7.65 10.86
C GLU A 140 -0.53 -8.97 11.40
N ASN A 141 -0.63 -9.24 12.70
CA ASN A 141 0.01 -10.41 13.31
C ASN A 141 -0.35 -11.70 12.54
N TRP A 142 0.66 -12.46 12.09
CA TRP A 142 0.47 -13.45 11.02
C TRP A 142 -0.52 -14.56 11.43
N GLY A 143 -1.70 -14.54 10.82
CA GLY A 143 -2.80 -15.47 11.11
C GLY A 143 -3.73 -15.10 12.27
N LEU A 144 -3.44 -14.03 13.01
CA LEU A 144 -4.26 -13.46 14.08
C LEU A 144 -4.27 -11.93 14.03
N LEU A 145 -4.90 -11.37 13.00
CA LEU A 145 -4.97 -9.94 12.76
C LEU A 145 -5.84 -9.28 13.83
N THR A 146 -5.39 -8.17 14.41
CA THR A 146 -6.09 -7.48 15.50
C THR A 146 -6.56 -6.10 15.07
N TYR A 147 -7.73 -5.69 15.54
CA TYR A 147 -8.39 -4.46 15.15
C TYR A 147 -9.00 -3.77 16.35
N ARG A 148 -9.08 -2.44 16.34
CA ARG A 148 -10.09 -1.75 17.17
C ARG A 148 -11.47 -2.30 16.83
N GLU A 149 -12.31 -2.50 17.84
CA GLU A 149 -13.67 -3.02 17.66
C GLU A 149 -14.47 -2.20 16.61
N ALA A 150 -14.34 -0.87 16.63
CA ALA A 150 -14.97 0.04 15.66
C ALA A 150 -14.49 -0.11 14.21
N TYR A 151 -13.37 -0.81 13.97
CA TYR A 151 -12.76 -1.03 12.65
C TYR A 151 -12.99 -2.45 12.12
N LEU A 152 -13.73 -3.29 12.86
CA LEU A 152 -14.05 -4.65 12.44
C LEU A 152 -15.54 -4.98 12.55
N MET A 153 -16.23 -4.44 13.57
CA MET A 153 -17.64 -4.74 13.84
C MET A 153 -18.58 -3.81 13.05
N TYR A 154 -19.58 -4.40 12.41
CA TYR A 154 -20.57 -3.71 11.58
C TYR A 154 -22.01 -4.00 12.04
N ASP A 155 -22.76 -2.97 12.37
CA ASP A 155 -24.19 -3.05 12.67
C ASP A 155 -24.97 -2.30 11.58
N GLU A 156 -25.80 -2.99 10.81
CA GLU A 156 -26.55 -2.38 9.70
C GLU A 156 -27.41 -1.17 10.11
N LYS A 157 -27.91 -1.14 11.35
CA LYS A 157 -28.79 -0.07 11.85
C LYS A 157 -28.03 1.11 12.45
N GLN A 158 -26.77 0.92 12.86
CA GLN A 158 -26.01 1.91 13.62
C GLN A 158 -24.72 2.37 12.92
N THR A 159 -24.13 1.53 12.07
CA THR A 159 -22.88 1.82 11.38
C THR A 159 -23.18 2.56 10.07
N ASN A 160 -22.74 3.80 9.99
CA ASN A 160 -22.88 4.61 8.78
C ASN A 160 -21.98 4.09 7.63
N TYR A 161 -22.23 4.56 6.42
CA TYR A 161 -21.52 4.12 5.22
C TYR A 161 -20.00 4.41 5.27
N ASN A 162 -19.58 5.54 5.84
CA ASN A 162 -18.15 5.87 5.98
C ASN A 162 -17.45 4.85 6.91
N SER A 163 -18.07 4.51 8.04
CA SER A 163 -17.55 3.48 8.94
C SER A 163 -17.54 2.09 8.29
N LYS A 164 -18.54 1.73 7.47
CA LYS A 164 -18.51 0.48 6.68
C LYS A 164 -17.32 0.44 5.71
N GLN A 165 -17.07 1.54 4.99
CA GLN A 165 -15.92 1.70 4.12
C GLN A 165 -14.59 1.58 4.88
N LEU A 166 -14.52 2.17 6.09
CA LEU A 166 -13.36 2.08 6.97
C LEU A 166 -13.06 0.62 7.35
N ILE A 167 -14.08 -0.15 7.72
CA ILE A 167 -13.92 -1.59 8.02
C ILE A 167 -13.38 -2.34 6.79
N ALA A 168 -14.00 -2.15 5.62
CA ALA A 168 -13.63 -2.84 4.40
C ALA A 168 -12.17 -2.57 4.00
N TYR A 169 -11.74 -1.30 4.04
CA TYR A 169 -10.38 -0.97 3.64
C TYR A 169 -9.34 -1.45 4.66
N ILE A 170 -9.62 -1.36 5.96
CA ILE A 170 -8.65 -1.77 6.99
C ILE A 170 -8.46 -3.29 6.91
N LEU A 171 -9.53 -4.06 6.70
CA LEU A 171 -9.43 -5.50 6.40
C LEU A 171 -8.46 -5.77 5.24
N SER A 172 -8.60 -5.03 4.12
CA SER A 172 -7.69 -5.17 2.98
C SER A 172 -6.24 -4.83 3.30
N HIS A 173 -6.01 -3.77 4.10
CA HIS A 173 -4.66 -3.35 4.52
C HIS A 173 -3.97 -4.48 5.29
N GLU A 174 -4.62 -5.02 6.33
CA GLU A 174 -4.05 -6.08 7.15
C GLU A 174 -3.93 -7.42 6.40
N ILE A 175 -4.88 -7.75 5.51
CA ILE A 175 -4.79 -8.95 4.66
C ILE A 175 -3.61 -8.87 3.69
N ALA A 176 -3.34 -7.68 3.12
CA ALA A 176 -2.22 -7.51 2.20
C ALA A 176 -0.86 -7.78 2.87
N HIS A 177 -0.74 -7.45 4.16
CA HIS A 177 0.46 -7.71 4.94
C HIS A 177 0.84 -9.19 5.06
N MET A 178 -0.11 -10.12 4.88
CA MET A 178 0.21 -11.56 4.90
C MET A 178 1.28 -11.94 3.86
N TRP A 179 1.36 -11.20 2.75
CA TRP A 179 2.44 -11.30 1.76
C TRP A 179 3.49 -10.19 1.91
N PHE A 180 3.04 -8.93 2.06
CA PHE A 180 3.90 -7.74 2.12
C PHE A 180 4.10 -7.24 3.56
N GLY A 181 4.99 -7.89 4.29
CA GLY A 181 5.32 -7.59 5.69
C GLY A 181 5.57 -8.85 6.49
N ASN A 182 4.76 -9.89 6.27
CA ASN A 182 4.86 -11.15 6.99
C ASN A 182 5.71 -12.17 6.24
N LEU A 183 5.22 -12.61 5.07
CA LEU A 183 5.93 -13.58 4.22
C LEU A 183 7.25 -13.02 3.73
N VAL A 184 7.23 -11.82 3.16
CA VAL A 184 8.41 -11.03 2.82
C VAL A 184 8.42 -9.79 3.70
N THR A 185 9.42 -9.66 4.56
CA THR A 185 9.51 -8.56 5.54
C THR A 185 10.59 -7.57 5.10
N CYS A 186 10.40 -6.27 5.34
CA CYS A 186 11.51 -5.32 5.26
C CYS A 186 12.72 -5.80 6.09
N ASP A 187 13.94 -5.64 5.57
CA ASP A 187 15.16 -6.07 6.28
C ASP A 187 15.39 -5.32 7.59
N TRP A 188 15.07 -4.03 7.58
CA TRP A 188 15.06 -3.18 8.75
C TRP A 188 14.00 -2.07 8.60
N TRP A 189 13.72 -1.38 9.70
CA TRP A 189 12.67 -0.36 9.77
C TRP A 189 12.95 0.90 8.95
N ASP A 190 14.19 1.10 8.48
CA ASP A 190 14.56 2.18 7.56
C ASP A 190 13.94 2.01 6.16
N VAL A 191 13.47 0.80 5.84
CA VAL A 191 12.75 0.48 4.60
C VAL A 191 11.34 -0.06 4.88
N LEU A 192 10.72 0.37 5.99
CA LEU A 192 9.36 0.00 6.42
C LEU A 192 8.29 0.20 5.33
N TRP A 193 8.49 1.14 4.41
CA TRP A 193 7.58 1.38 3.29
C TRP A 193 7.38 0.16 2.39
N LEU A 194 8.30 -0.83 2.37
CA LEU A 194 8.11 -2.11 1.69
C LEU A 194 6.97 -2.94 2.28
N ASN A 195 6.62 -2.72 3.54
CA ASN A 195 5.44 -3.33 4.15
C ASN A 195 4.25 -2.37 3.96
N GLU A 196 4.38 -1.16 4.52
CA GLU A 196 3.26 -0.25 4.72
C GLU A 196 2.80 0.46 3.45
N GLY A 197 3.69 0.69 2.50
CA GLY A 197 3.35 1.24 1.20
C GLY A 197 2.51 0.27 0.38
N PHE A 198 2.85 -1.03 0.40
CA PHE A 198 2.07 -2.05 -0.30
C PHE A 198 0.72 -2.28 0.37
N ALA A 199 0.69 -2.42 1.69
CA ALA A 199 -0.57 -2.56 2.40
C ALA A 199 -1.48 -1.34 2.17
N ARG A 200 -0.92 -0.12 2.18
CA ARG A 200 -1.68 1.10 1.85
C ARG A 200 -2.12 1.16 0.39
N TYR A 201 -1.35 0.61 -0.55
CA TYR A 201 -1.79 0.50 -1.94
C TYR A 201 -2.98 -0.47 -2.06
N TYR A 202 -2.83 -1.70 -1.56
CA TYR A 202 -3.88 -2.72 -1.64
C TYR A 202 -5.11 -2.38 -0.80
N GLN A 203 -4.97 -1.61 0.28
CA GLN A 203 -6.09 -1.02 1.00
C GLN A 203 -7.12 -0.40 0.05
N TYR A 204 -6.69 0.28 -1.01
CA TYR A 204 -7.60 0.90 -1.97
C TYR A 204 -7.96 -0.05 -3.11
N PHE A 205 -6.97 -0.66 -3.75
CA PHE A 205 -7.19 -1.42 -4.99
C PHE A 205 -7.76 -2.82 -4.77
N LEU A 206 -7.36 -3.51 -3.68
CA LEU A 206 -7.94 -4.80 -3.29
C LEU A 206 -9.39 -4.62 -2.83
N THR A 207 -9.65 -3.58 -2.02
CA THR A 207 -11.03 -3.26 -1.60
C THR A 207 -11.89 -2.92 -2.81
N ASN A 208 -11.38 -2.15 -3.77
CA ASN A 208 -12.11 -1.81 -4.98
C ASN A 208 -12.42 -3.03 -5.86
N ALA A 209 -11.56 -4.06 -5.86
CA ALA A 209 -11.80 -5.30 -6.60
C ALA A 209 -12.97 -6.13 -6.02
N VAL A 210 -13.19 -6.05 -4.70
CA VAL A 210 -14.24 -6.83 -4.00
C VAL A 210 -15.51 -6.02 -3.72
N GLU A 211 -15.37 -4.74 -3.39
CA GLU A 211 -16.43 -3.79 -2.98
C GLU A 211 -16.47 -2.61 -3.97
N THR A 212 -16.79 -2.93 -5.22
CA THR A 212 -16.66 -2.04 -6.40
C THR A 212 -17.44 -0.72 -6.30
N GLU A 213 -18.50 -0.68 -5.50
CA GLU A 213 -19.35 0.50 -5.30
C GLU A 213 -18.74 1.56 -4.37
N MET A 214 -17.66 1.24 -3.65
CA MET A 214 -17.10 2.12 -2.63
C MET A 214 -16.23 3.25 -3.20
N GLY A 215 -15.83 3.17 -4.48
CA GLY A 215 -15.12 4.23 -5.19
C GLY A 215 -13.70 4.50 -4.67
N PHE A 216 -13.04 3.50 -4.11
CA PHE A 216 -11.71 3.67 -3.50
C PHE A 216 -10.65 4.03 -4.53
N GLU A 217 -10.69 3.49 -5.75
CA GLU A 217 -9.75 3.86 -6.81
C GLU A 217 -9.73 5.38 -7.06
N THR A 218 -10.91 6.02 -7.10
CA THR A 218 -11.02 7.48 -7.26
C THR A 218 -10.46 8.26 -6.07
N ARG A 219 -10.70 7.75 -4.85
CA ARG A 219 -10.29 8.42 -3.61
C ARG A 219 -8.79 8.36 -3.36
N PHE A 220 -8.09 7.37 -3.94
CA PHE A 220 -6.64 7.22 -3.79
C PHE A 220 -5.87 8.51 -4.13
N ILE A 221 -6.30 9.23 -5.17
CA ILE A 221 -5.63 10.48 -5.58
C ILE A 221 -5.68 11.53 -4.46
N THR A 222 -6.87 11.83 -3.96
CA THR A 222 -7.06 12.90 -2.97
C THR A 222 -6.62 12.50 -1.57
N GLU A 223 -6.76 11.23 -1.19
CA GLU A 223 -6.48 10.74 0.16
C GLU A 223 -5.03 10.25 0.33
N GLN A 224 -4.39 9.80 -0.76
CA GLN A 224 -3.02 9.27 -0.72
C GLN A 224 -2.05 10.21 -1.42
N VAL A 225 -2.22 10.45 -2.73
CA VAL A 225 -1.25 11.24 -3.51
C VAL A 225 -1.16 12.68 -3.01
N HIS A 226 -2.28 13.38 -2.86
CA HIS A 226 -2.29 14.79 -2.42
C HIS A 226 -1.78 14.95 -0.98
N THR A 227 -2.21 14.06 -0.08
CA THR A 227 -1.77 14.05 1.32
C THR A 227 -0.27 13.81 1.44
N ALA A 228 0.27 12.87 0.66
CA ALA A 228 1.70 12.61 0.59
C ALA A 228 2.46 13.81 0.02
N LEU A 229 2.03 14.38 -1.12
CA LEU A 229 2.68 15.54 -1.73
C LEU A 229 2.74 16.75 -0.78
N LEU A 230 1.71 16.94 0.06
CA LEU A 230 1.71 18.00 1.07
C LEU A 230 2.73 17.72 2.20
N ALA A 231 2.73 16.50 2.76
CA ALA A 231 3.66 16.13 3.81
C ALA A 231 5.12 16.18 3.33
N ASP A 232 5.36 15.74 2.09
CA ASP A 232 6.67 15.66 1.45
C ASP A 232 7.17 17.03 0.94
N ALA A 233 6.34 18.08 0.96
CA ALA A 233 6.74 19.45 0.63
C ALA A 233 7.40 20.21 1.80
N ALA A 234 7.57 19.55 2.95
CA ALA A 234 8.22 20.13 4.13
C ALA A 234 9.68 20.54 3.84
N ASN A 235 10.32 21.26 4.78
CA ASN A 235 11.72 21.68 4.61
C ASN A 235 12.67 20.47 4.51
N ASN A 236 12.51 19.50 5.41
CA ASN A 236 13.34 18.29 5.51
C ASN A 236 12.46 17.04 5.72
N PRO A 237 11.64 16.61 4.74
CA PRO A 237 10.95 15.33 4.81
C PRO A 237 11.98 14.19 4.80
N HIS A 238 11.71 13.10 5.52
CA HIS A 238 12.58 11.94 5.43
C HIS A 238 12.36 11.19 4.10
N PRO A 239 13.40 10.55 3.52
CA PRO A 239 13.24 9.64 2.39
C PRO A 239 12.38 8.41 2.76
N LEU A 240 11.89 7.67 1.76
CA LEU A 240 11.22 6.37 2.00
C LEU A 240 12.21 5.35 2.57
N THR A 241 13.40 5.26 1.96
CA THR A 241 14.55 4.52 2.46
C THR A 241 15.40 5.46 3.29
N ASN A 242 15.28 5.38 4.62
CA ASN A 242 15.83 6.36 5.56
C ASN A 242 16.96 5.79 6.43
N PRO A 243 18.20 5.74 5.93
CA PRO A 243 19.31 5.13 6.64
C PRO A 243 19.57 5.80 8.00
N GLY A 244 20.04 5.02 8.97
CA GLY A 244 20.39 5.53 10.30
C GLY A 244 19.23 5.54 11.31
N VAL A 245 18.08 4.94 10.98
CA VAL A 245 17.05 4.59 11.96
C VAL A 245 17.60 3.51 12.89
N GLY A 246 17.68 3.79 14.20
CA GLY A 246 18.22 2.81 15.16
C GLY A 246 17.55 2.82 16.54
N SER A 247 17.02 3.95 17.01
CA SER A 247 16.27 4.02 18.27
C SER A 247 14.78 3.69 18.08
N PRO A 248 14.08 3.19 19.12
CA PRO A 248 12.64 2.94 19.05
C PRO A 248 11.81 4.16 18.65
N ALA A 249 12.24 5.37 19.04
CA ALA A 249 11.58 6.62 18.64
C ALA A 249 11.76 6.91 17.14
N GLN A 250 12.94 6.65 16.57
CA GLN A 250 13.17 6.78 15.13
C GLN A 250 12.40 5.71 14.34
N VAL A 251 12.34 4.47 14.83
CA VAL A 251 11.50 3.41 14.26
C VAL A 251 10.04 3.83 14.25
N SER A 252 9.53 4.32 15.38
CA SER A 252 8.16 4.86 15.47
C SER A 252 7.93 6.02 14.50
N GLY A 253 8.96 6.85 14.28
CA GLY A 253 8.92 7.95 13.30
C GLY A 253 8.83 7.50 11.85
N MET A 254 9.18 6.24 11.52
CA MET A 254 8.99 5.69 10.18
C MET A 254 7.53 5.31 9.91
N PHE A 255 6.68 5.15 10.92
CA PHE A 255 5.23 4.97 10.75
C PHE A 255 4.55 6.31 10.44
N SER A 256 4.88 6.88 9.28
CA SER A 256 4.51 8.23 8.88
C SER A 256 3.75 8.26 7.55
N THR A 257 3.07 9.38 7.27
CA THR A 257 2.43 9.65 5.97
C THR A 257 3.33 9.34 4.77
N LEU A 258 4.66 9.48 4.90
CA LEU A 258 5.57 9.16 3.80
C LEU A 258 5.66 7.66 3.57
N SER A 259 5.94 6.85 4.59
CA SER A 259 6.04 5.39 4.44
C SER A 259 4.74 4.75 3.93
N TYR A 260 3.59 5.25 4.38
CA TYR A 260 2.27 4.81 3.91
C TYR A 260 1.91 5.43 2.54
N ASN A 261 1.59 6.73 2.52
CA ASN A 261 0.94 7.36 1.37
C ASN A 261 1.91 7.60 0.20
N LYS A 262 3.16 8.05 0.46
CA LYS A 262 4.17 8.19 -0.60
C LYS A 262 4.63 6.83 -1.10
N GLY A 263 4.82 5.86 -0.20
CA GLY A 263 5.10 4.46 -0.55
C GLY A 263 4.06 3.88 -1.52
N ALA A 264 2.78 3.98 -1.17
CA ALA A 264 1.68 3.53 -2.02
C ALA A 264 1.62 4.30 -3.36
N SER A 265 1.86 5.61 -3.34
CA SER A 265 1.87 6.43 -4.55
C SER A 265 3.00 6.05 -5.51
N LEU A 266 4.18 5.71 -4.99
CA LEU A 266 5.32 5.23 -5.79
C LEU A 266 5.06 3.84 -6.38
N ILE A 267 4.43 2.94 -5.62
CA ILE A 267 3.99 1.62 -6.11
C ILE A 267 3.02 1.80 -7.28
N ARG A 268 1.99 2.66 -7.11
CA ARG A 268 1.05 2.98 -8.18
C ARG A 268 1.74 3.60 -9.41
N MET A 269 2.64 4.57 -9.22
CA MET A 269 3.38 5.18 -10.33
C MET A 269 4.19 4.13 -11.09
N THR A 270 4.84 3.21 -10.38
CA THR A 270 5.62 2.12 -10.95
C THR A 270 4.75 1.10 -11.68
N GLU A 271 3.55 0.79 -11.16
CA GLU A 271 2.58 -0.03 -11.87
C GLU A 271 2.17 0.58 -13.21
N HIS A 272 1.84 1.88 -13.25
CA HIS A 272 1.49 2.53 -14.52
C HIS A 272 2.68 2.66 -15.48
N LEU A 273 3.91 2.77 -14.95
CA LEU A 273 5.14 2.74 -15.75
C LEU A 273 5.34 1.40 -16.47
N LEU A 274 5.11 0.29 -15.77
CA LEU A 274 5.33 -1.07 -16.28
C LEU A 274 4.11 -1.66 -17.01
N GLY A 275 2.92 -1.23 -16.63
CA GLY A 275 1.65 -1.87 -16.93
C GLY A 275 1.28 -2.94 -15.88
N TYR A 276 -0.02 -3.03 -15.57
CA TYR A 276 -0.57 -3.87 -14.49
C TYR A 276 -0.09 -5.32 -14.54
N ASN A 277 -0.18 -5.99 -15.69
CA ASN A 277 0.20 -7.41 -15.80
C ASN A 277 1.69 -7.63 -15.54
N VAL A 278 2.56 -6.75 -16.06
CA VAL A 278 4.01 -6.84 -15.88
C VAL A 278 4.40 -6.55 -14.43
N HIS A 279 3.75 -5.55 -13.83
CA HIS A 279 3.91 -5.25 -12.40
C HIS A 279 3.51 -6.45 -11.54
N ARG A 280 2.33 -7.06 -11.78
CA ARG A 280 1.84 -8.25 -11.07
C ARG A 280 2.81 -9.43 -11.18
N GLU A 281 3.31 -9.75 -12.37
CA GLU A 281 4.29 -10.83 -12.54
C GLU A 281 5.63 -10.52 -11.85
N GLY A 282 6.08 -9.26 -11.85
CA GLY A 282 7.24 -8.84 -11.07
C GLY A 282 7.04 -9.02 -9.56
N LEU A 283 5.85 -8.73 -9.04
CA LEU A 283 5.51 -8.97 -7.63
C LEU A 283 5.43 -10.46 -7.28
N ARG A 284 4.86 -11.28 -8.17
CA ARG A 284 4.83 -12.75 -8.03
C ARG A 284 6.24 -13.32 -7.94
N LYS A 285 7.13 -12.85 -8.81
CA LYS A 285 8.56 -13.19 -8.76
C LYS A 285 9.21 -12.77 -7.44
N TYR A 286 9.00 -11.53 -7.02
CA TYR A 286 9.51 -11.02 -5.74
C TYR A 286 9.05 -11.87 -4.54
N ILE A 287 7.75 -12.16 -4.45
CA ILE A 287 7.19 -13.01 -3.39
C ILE A 287 7.81 -14.41 -3.43
N SER A 288 7.92 -15.02 -4.60
CA SER A 288 8.52 -16.35 -4.76
C SER A 288 9.99 -16.41 -4.32
N ASP A 289 10.79 -15.42 -4.72
CA ASP A 289 12.24 -15.40 -4.47
C ASP A 289 12.58 -15.07 -2.99
N PHE A 290 11.73 -14.26 -2.34
CA PHE A 290 11.95 -13.74 -0.99
C PHE A 290 11.02 -14.30 0.09
N LYS A 291 10.16 -15.28 -0.22
CA LYS A 291 9.30 -15.93 0.78
C LYS A 291 10.10 -16.43 1.99
N PHE A 292 9.60 -16.12 3.19
CA PHE A 292 10.22 -16.41 4.49
C PHE A 292 11.55 -15.70 4.75
N LYS A 293 11.92 -14.72 3.93
CA LYS A 293 13.14 -13.90 4.10
C LYS A 293 12.78 -12.46 4.40
N THR A 294 13.82 -11.67 4.61
CA THR A 294 13.75 -10.22 4.49
C THR A 294 14.12 -9.73 3.10
N ALA A 295 13.78 -8.47 2.81
CA ALA A 295 14.08 -7.81 1.55
C ALA A 295 14.49 -6.35 1.73
N LEU A 296 15.37 -5.90 0.85
CA LEU A 296 15.73 -4.51 0.62
C LEU A 296 14.99 -4.00 -0.64
N PRO A 297 14.85 -2.68 -0.82
CA PRO A 297 14.22 -2.10 -2.01
C PRO A 297 14.78 -2.64 -3.33
N ILE A 298 16.11 -2.82 -3.42
CA ILE A 298 16.76 -3.35 -4.62
C ILE A 298 16.18 -4.71 -5.04
N ASN A 299 15.81 -5.57 -4.09
CA ASN A 299 15.26 -6.89 -4.36
C ASN A 299 13.90 -6.84 -5.06
N LEU A 300 13.04 -5.91 -4.64
CA LEU A 300 11.76 -5.64 -5.29
C LEU A 300 11.99 -5.15 -6.72
N PHE A 301 12.82 -4.12 -6.89
CA PHE A 301 12.99 -3.50 -8.21
C PHE A 301 13.76 -4.37 -9.20
N GLU A 302 14.68 -5.23 -8.76
CA GLU A 302 15.30 -6.24 -9.61
C GLU A 302 14.27 -7.28 -10.10
N SER A 303 13.34 -7.69 -9.25
CA SER A 303 12.26 -8.61 -9.62
C SER A 303 11.30 -7.98 -10.64
N LEU A 304 10.94 -6.71 -10.43
CA LEU A 304 10.13 -5.94 -11.38
C LEU A 304 10.86 -5.70 -12.70
N GLU A 305 12.15 -5.37 -12.65
CA GLU A 305 12.96 -5.13 -13.86
C GLU A 305 13.12 -6.40 -14.69
N ALA A 306 13.29 -7.57 -14.04
CA ALA A 306 13.34 -8.85 -14.72
C ALA A 306 12.05 -9.14 -15.50
N ALA A 307 10.88 -9.00 -14.86
CA ALA A 307 9.58 -9.19 -15.51
C ALA A 307 9.37 -8.16 -16.64
N ALA A 308 9.78 -6.92 -16.43
CA ALA A 308 9.64 -5.85 -17.42
C ALA A 308 10.54 -6.05 -18.65
N LYS A 309 11.75 -6.59 -18.47
CA LYS A 309 12.65 -6.97 -19.56
C LYS A 309 12.08 -8.13 -20.37
N GLU A 310 11.55 -9.16 -19.71
CA GLU A 310 10.93 -10.32 -20.36
C GLU A 310 9.70 -9.90 -21.20
N ALA A 311 8.86 -9.00 -20.67
CA ALA A 311 7.69 -8.49 -21.37
C ALA A 311 7.98 -7.37 -22.39
N GLY A 312 9.22 -6.89 -22.48
CA GLY A 312 9.59 -5.75 -23.33
C GLY A 312 8.98 -4.41 -22.88
N ALA A 313 8.48 -4.30 -21.65
CA ALA A 313 7.73 -3.16 -21.15
C ALA A 313 8.55 -1.86 -21.06
N LEU A 314 9.88 -1.98 -20.98
CA LEU A 314 10.83 -0.86 -20.88
C LEU A 314 11.38 -0.38 -22.23
N ALA A 315 11.10 -1.11 -23.33
CA ALA A 315 11.76 -0.86 -24.62
C ALA A 315 11.53 0.56 -25.17
N GLU A 316 10.37 1.14 -24.88
CA GLU A 316 9.99 2.49 -25.31
C GLU A 316 10.72 3.61 -24.55
N TYR A 317 11.32 3.31 -23.40
CA TYR A 317 12.06 4.29 -22.59
C TYR A 317 13.55 4.39 -22.97
N GLY A 318 13.97 3.60 -23.97
CA GLY A 318 15.33 3.59 -24.50
C GLY A 318 16.31 2.75 -23.69
N PRO A 319 17.49 2.45 -24.27
CA PRO A 319 18.44 1.48 -23.72
C PRO A 319 19.14 1.94 -22.42
N ASN A 320 19.07 3.22 -22.10
CA ASN A 320 19.71 3.80 -20.92
C ASN A 320 18.77 3.88 -19.71
N PHE A 321 17.49 3.54 -19.86
CA PHE A 321 16.55 3.53 -18.73
C PHE A 321 16.88 2.35 -17.80
N SER A 322 17.09 2.66 -16.53
CA SER A 322 17.29 1.67 -15.47
C SER A 322 16.19 1.80 -14.45
N LEU A 323 15.48 0.69 -14.19
CA LEU A 323 14.45 0.69 -13.15
C LEU A 323 15.07 0.87 -11.76
N VAL A 324 16.32 0.40 -11.59
CA VAL A 324 17.11 0.58 -10.38
C VAL A 324 17.40 2.05 -10.09
N GLU A 325 17.96 2.78 -11.06
CA GLU A 325 18.24 4.21 -10.86
C GLU A 325 16.96 5.03 -10.75
N TYR A 326 15.88 4.60 -11.43
CA TYR A 326 14.56 5.20 -11.28
C TYR A 326 14.10 5.14 -9.83
N TYR A 327 14.04 3.96 -9.21
CA TYR A 327 13.49 3.88 -7.86
C TYR A 327 14.36 4.60 -6.84
N LYS A 328 15.69 4.52 -6.94
CA LYS A 328 16.61 5.20 -6.03
C LYS A 328 16.33 6.70 -5.98
N SER A 329 16.11 7.30 -7.16
CA SER A 329 15.76 8.72 -7.27
C SER A 329 14.48 9.09 -6.52
N TRP A 330 13.55 8.14 -6.31
CA TRP A 330 12.29 8.34 -5.60
C TRP A 330 12.32 7.93 -4.13
N THR A 331 13.13 6.92 -3.77
CA THR A 331 13.11 6.33 -2.43
C THR A 331 14.20 6.85 -1.50
N GLU A 332 15.38 7.18 -2.02
CA GLU A 332 16.58 7.48 -1.21
C GLU A 332 16.74 8.98 -0.91
N GLN A 333 15.81 9.81 -1.39
CA GLN A 333 15.71 11.22 -1.04
C GLN A 333 14.27 11.60 -0.67
N GLY A 334 14.14 12.56 0.25
CA GLY A 334 12.85 13.15 0.58
C GLY A 334 12.37 14.10 -0.52
N SER A 335 11.10 14.50 -0.45
CA SER A 335 10.43 15.41 -1.40
C SER A 335 10.03 14.78 -2.74
N ALA A 336 9.30 15.57 -3.52
CA ALA A 336 8.94 15.32 -4.91
C ALA A 336 9.25 16.56 -5.79
N PRO A 337 9.38 16.38 -7.12
CA PRO A 337 9.56 17.49 -8.03
C PRO A 337 8.24 18.21 -8.34
N VAL A 338 8.35 19.51 -8.66
CA VAL A 338 7.41 20.23 -9.52
C VAL A 338 8.02 20.30 -10.92
N LEU A 339 7.20 20.05 -11.93
CA LEU A 339 7.55 20.23 -13.34
C LEU A 339 7.00 21.57 -13.83
N PHE A 340 7.89 22.48 -14.23
CA PHE A 340 7.52 23.70 -14.93
C PHE A 340 7.50 23.43 -16.43
N VAL A 341 6.34 23.61 -17.05
CA VAL A 341 6.09 23.36 -18.47
C VAL A 341 5.90 24.70 -19.18
N GLU A 342 6.87 25.07 -20.01
CA GLU A 342 6.80 26.25 -20.88
C GLU A 342 6.53 25.81 -22.31
N VAL A 343 5.41 26.23 -22.89
CA VAL A 343 4.98 25.81 -24.23
C VAL A 343 5.29 26.89 -25.27
N ASN A 344 6.11 26.56 -26.26
CA ASN A 344 6.20 27.36 -27.48
C ASN A 344 5.03 26.98 -28.41
N HIS A 345 3.95 27.74 -28.36
CA HIS A 345 2.76 27.48 -29.18
C HIS A 345 2.99 27.60 -30.70
N GLN A 346 4.05 28.28 -31.14
CA GLN A 346 4.37 28.39 -32.57
C GLN A 346 5.04 27.11 -33.10
N THR A 347 5.97 26.54 -32.34
CA THR A 347 6.70 25.32 -32.77
C THR A 347 6.05 24.04 -32.26
N GLY A 348 5.34 24.10 -31.13
CA GLY A 348 4.84 22.95 -30.39
C GLY A 348 5.85 22.36 -29.41
N ASP A 349 7.03 22.95 -29.23
CA ASP A 349 8.01 22.45 -28.27
C ASP A 349 7.63 22.83 -26.85
N MET A 350 7.77 21.87 -25.93
CA MET A 350 7.53 22.08 -24.50
C MET A 350 8.85 21.92 -23.75
N THR A 351 9.33 23.00 -23.15
CA THR A 351 10.47 22.95 -22.24
C THR A 351 9.95 22.56 -20.86
N VAL A 352 10.43 21.44 -20.34
CA VAL A 352 10.03 20.90 -19.03
C VAL A 352 11.21 20.94 -18.09
N THR A 353 11.10 21.77 -17.05
CA THR A 353 12.12 21.93 -16.01
C THR A 353 11.64 21.29 -14.72
N GLN A 354 12.43 20.39 -14.15
CA GLN A 354 12.16 19.80 -12.85
C GLN A 354 12.93 20.51 -11.73
N GLN A 355 12.26 20.73 -10.60
CA GLN A 355 12.88 21.24 -9.40
C GLN A 355 12.18 20.68 -8.17
N ARG A 356 12.90 20.53 -7.06
CA ARG A 356 12.31 20.14 -5.78
C ARG A 356 11.28 21.18 -5.32
N PHE A 357 10.04 20.76 -5.08
CA PHE A 357 8.97 21.59 -4.52
C PHE A 357 9.15 21.76 -3.00
N ASN A 358 8.87 22.97 -2.48
CA ASN A 358 8.83 23.25 -1.05
C ASN A 358 7.65 24.18 -0.74
N ILE A 359 6.83 23.83 0.25
CA ILE A 359 5.59 24.56 0.52
C ILE A 359 5.81 26.00 1.03
N ASN A 360 6.93 26.26 1.70
CA ASN A 360 7.21 27.57 2.31
C ASN A 360 7.85 28.54 1.32
N THR A 361 8.69 28.06 0.42
CA THR A 361 9.44 28.89 -0.53
C THR A 361 8.95 28.74 -1.98
N GLY A 362 7.98 27.86 -2.24
CA GLY A 362 7.55 27.43 -3.57
C GLY A 362 8.57 26.48 -4.22
N MET A 363 9.85 26.88 -4.24
CA MET A 363 10.95 26.12 -4.82
C MET A 363 12.10 25.97 -3.82
N SER A 364 12.69 24.77 -3.78
CA SER A 364 13.90 24.53 -2.98
C SER A 364 15.16 24.91 -3.75
N THR A 365 16.19 25.35 -3.04
CA THR A 365 17.56 25.54 -3.59
C THR A 365 18.31 24.22 -3.76
N SER A 366 17.73 23.08 -3.40
CA SER A 366 18.32 21.76 -3.63
C SER A 366 18.32 21.42 -5.11
N ASN A 367 19.45 20.91 -5.61
CA ASN A 367 19.61 20.42 -6.99
C ASN A 367 19.25 18.93 -7.13
N SER A 368 18.39 18.41 -6.25
CA SER A 368 17.86 17.04 -6.36
C SER A 368 17.14 16.85 -7.69
N LEU A 369 17.44 15.76 -8.37
CA LEU A 369 16.78 15.35 -9.61
C LEU A 369 16.09 14.01 -9.39
N TRP A 370 15.00 13.81 -10.12
CA TRP A 370 14.26 12.57 -10.20
C TRP A 370 14.27 12.04 -11.62
N ILE A 371 14.16 10.73 -11.76
CA ILE A 371 13.85 10.09 -13.04
C ILE A 371 12.32 10.07 -13.16
N VAL A 372 11.77 11.06 -13.85
CA VAL A 372 10.33 11.35 -13.86
C VAL A 372 9.66 10.73 -15.09
N PRO A 373 8.76 9.75 -14.92
CA PRO A 373 7.96 9.25 -16.00
C PRO A 373 6.80 10.19 -16.29
N VAL A 374 6.68 10.64 -17.53
CA VAL A 374 5.74 11.68 -17.94
C VAL A 374 4.74 11.17 -18.97
N SER A 375 3.47 11.48 -18.71
CA SER A 375 2.34 11.39 -19.63
C SER A 375 1.69 12.77 -19.77
N PHE A 376 1.06 13.05 -20.91
CA PHE A 376 0.30 14.29 -21.11
C PHE A 376 -0.79 14.11 -22.17
N ALA A 377 -1.85 14.91 -22.07
CA ALA A 377 -2.92 15.02 -23.05
C ALA A 377 -3.03 16.47 -23.55
N THR A 378 -3.55 16.66 -24.77
CA THR A 378 -3.73 17.97 -25.41
C THR A 378 -5.18 18.18 -25.82
N ALA A 379 -5.57 19.42 -26.17
CA ALA A 379 -6.93 19.68 -26.66
C ALA A 379 -7.24 18.93 -27.96
N SER A 380 -6.26 18.81 -28.85
CA SER A 380 -6.34 18.07 -30.11
C SER A 380 -6.37 16.54 -29.92
N LYS A 381 -5.77 16.03 -28.84
CA LYS A 381 -5.77 14.62 -28.47
C LYS A 381 -6.08 14.44 -26.98
N PRO A 382 -7.35 14.63 -26.56
CA PRO A 382 -7.76 14.62 -25.16
C PRO A 382 -7.93 13.19 -24.62
N ASP A 383 -6.95 12.32 -24.86
CA ASP A 383 -6.95 10.95 -24.35
C ASP A 383 -6.30 10.89 -22.97
N PHE A 384 -7.15 10.76 -21.95
CA PHE A 384 -6.73 10.55 -20.57
C PHE A 384 -6.86 9.09 -20.12
N SER A 385 -7.20 8.17 -21.03
CA SER A 385 -7.40 6.76 -20.71
C SER A 385 -6.08 5.97 -20.71
N ASN A 386 -5.14 6.35 -21.59
CA ASN A 386 -3.80 5.77 -21.59
C ASN A 386 -2.89 6.47 -20.58
N THR A 387 -2.74 5.86 -19.42
CA THR A 387 -1.91 6.37 -18.33
C THR A 387 -0.43 6.04 -18.45
N LYS A 388 -0.04 5.18 -19.41
CA LYS A 388 1.35 4.74 -19.53
C LYS A 388 2.23 5.95 -19.92
N PRO A 389 3.30 6.23 -19.18
CA PRO A 389 4.25 7.29 -19.52
C PRO A 389 4.81 7.10 -20.93
N THR A 390 5.06 8.18 -21.64
CA THR A 390 5.66 8.15 -22.99
C THR A 390 7.07 8.72 -23.00
N HIS A 391 7.46 9.44 -21.94
CA HIS A 391 8.75 10.12 -21.82
C HIS A 391 9.33 9.90 -20.43
N ILE A 392 10.66 9.82 -20.34
CA ILE A 392 11.39 9.78 -19.07
C ILE A 392 12.29 11.02 -18.99
N LEU A 393 12.11 11.83 -17.94
CA LEU A 393 12.93 13.02 -17.69
C LEU A 393 14.00 12.70 -16.65
N SER A 394 15.26 12.99 -16.94
CA SER A 394 16.38 12.76 -16.01
C SER A 394 17.31 13.97 -15.86
N ALA A 395 17.20 14.96 -16.76
CA ALA A 395 17.92 16.22 -16.67
C ALA A 395 17.07 17.31 -15.99
N THR A 396 17.73 18.39 -15.56
CA THR A 396 17.06 19.59 -15.01
C THR A 396 16.06 20.16 -15.99
N ALA A 397 16.42 20.29 -17.27
CA ALA A 397 15.57 20.78 -18.34
C ALA A 397 15.56 19.78 -19.50
N ASN A 398 14.38 19.52 -20.05
CA ASN A 398 14.16 18.58 -21.14
C ASN A 398 13.23 19.27 -22.16
N VAL A 399 13.32 18.90 -23.44
CA VAL A 399 12.40 19.38 -24.47
C VAL A 399 11.57 18.21 -24.97
N ILE A 400 10.25 18.36 -24.92
CA ILE A 400 9.29 17.37 -25.40
C ILE A 400 8.48 17.99 -26.54
N PRO A 401 8.46 17.38 -27.73
CA PRO A 401 7.57 17.86 -28.80
C PRO A 401 6.12 17.52 -28.44
N ARG A 402 5.25 18.55 -28.39
CA ARG A 402 3.80 18.35 -28.16
C ARG A 402 3.13 17.53 -29.26
N GLY A 403 3.71 17.57 -30.47
CA GLY A 403 3.16 16.91 -31.66
C GLY A 403 2.12 17.74 -32.41
N SER A 404 1.95 19.01 -32.04
CA SER A 404 0.96 19.94 -32.59
C SER A 404 1.37 21.40 -32.39
N GLN A 405 0.94 22.28 -33.30
CA GLN A 405 1.19 23.72 -33.27
C GLN A 405 -0.12 24.49 -33.02
N GLY A 406 0.00 25.71 -32.51
CA GLY A 406 -1.10 26.62 -32.23
C GLY A 406 -1.56 26.65 -30.78
N ASP A 407 -2.62 27.42 -30.55
CA ASP A 407 -3.21 27.68 -29.24
C ASP A 407 -4.06 26.50 -28.78
N GLU A 408 -3.52 25.68 -27.91
CA GLU A 408 -4.26 24.62 -27.23
C GLU A 408 -3.68 24.33 -25.85
N TRP A 409 -4.54 23.92 -24.92
CA TRP A 409 -4.09 23.48 -23.62
C TRP A 409 -3.34 22.14 -23.73
N VAL A 410 -2.40 21.94 -22.81
CA VAL A 410 -1.74 20.67 -22.52
C VAL A 410 -1.84 20.41 -21.03
N ILE A 411 -2.11 19.17 -20.65
CA ILE A 411 -2.22 18.75 -19.25
C ILE A 411 -1.33 17.53 -19.06
N PHE A 412 -0.30 17.68 -18.23
CA PHE A 412 0.64 16.62 -17.87
C PHE A 412 0.08 15.78 -16.70
N ASN A 413 0.69 14.60 -16.52
CA ASN A 413 0.39 13.65 -15.46
C ASN A 413 -1.04 13.11 -15.59
N ILE A 414 -1.34 12.42 -16.69
CA ILE A 414 -2.66 11.83 -16.96
C ILE A 414 -3.10 11.01 -15.74
N GLN A 415 -4.30 11.31 -15.22
CA GLN A 415 -4.89 10.71 -14.02
C GLN A 415 -4.04 10.79 -12.75
N GLN A 416 -3.09 11.73 -12.71
CA GLN A 416 -2.13 11.94 -11.63
C GLN A 416 -1.46 10.62 -11.20
N THR A 417 -1.02 9.81 -12.17
CA THR A 417 -0.30 8.55 -11.92
C THR A 417 1.11 8.78 -11.40
N GLY A 418 1.74 9.87 -11.83
CA GLY A 418 3.04 10.31 -11.36
C GLY A 418 2.98 11.03 -10.01
N TYR A 419 3.96 10.77 -9.16
CA TYR A 419 4.11 11.42 -7.86
C TYR A 419 4.89 12.75 -7.99
N TYR A 420 4.30 13.71 -8.69
CA TYR A 420 4.88 15.04 -8.90
C TYR A 420 3.79 16.08 -9.17
N ARG A 421 4.14 17.36 -8.97
CA ARG A 421 3.29 18.51 -9.29
C ARG A 421 3.61 19.07 -10.67
N VAL A 422 2.67 19.77 -11.28
CA VAL A 422 2.89 20.46 -12.56
C VAL A 422 2.48 21.91 -12.45
N ASN A 423 3.34 22.80 -12.95
CA ASN A 423 3.03 24.19 -13.16
C ASN A 423 3.27 24.56 -14.64
N TYR A 424 2.44 25.44 -15.19
CA TYR A 424 2.50 25.84 -16.59
C TYR A 424 2.85 27.32 -16.72
N ASP A 425 3.31 27.74 -17.89
CA ASP A 425 3.36 29.17 -18.24
C ASP A 425 1.95 29.80 -18.20
N SER A 426 1.89 31.12 -18.00
CA SER A 426 0.63 31.83 -17.81
C SER A 426 -0.35 31.66 -18.97
N TYR A 427 0.15 31.54 -20.21
CA TYR A 427 -0.71 31.42 -21.39
C TYR A 427 -1.32 30.02 -21.47
N THR A 428 -0.53 28.98 -21.23
CA THR A 428 -1.02 27.61 -21.09
C THR A 428 -2.05 27.50 -19.96
N TRP A 429 -1.82 28.15 -18.81
CA TRP A 429 -2.80 28.24 -17.73
C TRP A 429 -4.12 28.88 -18.17
N ASP A 430 -4.09 29.99 -18.92
CA ASP A 430 -5.28 30.65 -19.44
C ASP A 430 -6.08 29.74 -20.39
N LEU A 431 -5.39 28.93 -21.21
CA LEU A 431 -6.03 27.95 -22.09
C LEU A 431 -6.70 26.82 -21.29
N ILE A 432 -6.06 26.32 -20.23
CA ILE A 432 -6.63 25.32 -19.32
C ILE A 432 -7.87 25.90 -18.61
N ILE A 433 -7.78 27.12 -18.08
CA ILE A 433 -8.89 27.82 -17.40
C ILE A 433 -10.07 28.00 -18.36
N ARG A 434 -9.82 28.39 -19.61
CA ARG A 434 -10.86 28.53 -20.64
C ARG A 434 -11.55 27.20 -20.92
N ALA A 435 -10.79 26.12 -21.06
CA ALA A 435 -11.34 24.78 -21.27
C ALA A 435 -12.22 24.33 -20.09
N LEU A 436 -11.76 24.54 -18.85
CA LEU A 436 -12.50 24.17 -17.63
C LEU A 436 -13.77 24.99 -17.41
N ARG A 437 -13.83 26.23 -17.91
CA ARG A 437 -15.03 27.09 -17.86
C ARG A 437 -16.00 26.85 -19.01
N GLY A 438 -15.55 26.19 -20.08
CA GLY A 438 -16.34 25.92 -21.28
C GLY A 438 -16.85 24.48 -21.38
N GLU A 439 -17.30 24.12 -22.58
CA GLU A 439 -17.80 22.77 -22.90
C GLU A 439 -16.71 21.70 -22.86
N ASP A 440 -15.44 22.10 -23.07
CA ASP A 440 -14.29 21.19 -23.02
C ASP A 440 -13.98 20.65 -21.62
N ARG A 441 -14.61 21.17 -20.57
CA ARG A 441 -14.44 20.69 -19.19
C ARG A 441 -14.60 19.18 -19.05
N ILE A 442 -15.55 18.60 -19.78
CA ILE A 442 -15.83 17.15 -19.71
C ILE A 442 -14.79 16.31 -20.47
N LYS A 443 -13.98 16.93 -21.35
CA LYS A 443 -12.86 16.26 -22.04
C LYS A 443 -11.66 16.07 -21.11
N ILE A 444 -11.52 16.89 -20.07
CA ILE A 444 -10.46 16.77 -19.06
C ILE A 444 -10.91 15.78 -17.99
N HIS A 445 -10.13 14.73 -17.76
CA HIS A 445 -10.48 13.67 -16.80
C HIS A 445 -10.72 14.22 -15.38
N PRO A 446 -11.71 13.69 -14.62
CA PRO A 446 -12.00 14.13 -13.26
C PRO A 446 -10.77 14.20 -12.34
N TYR A 447 -9.86 13.22 -12.43
CA TYR A 447 -8.65 13.18 -11.60
C TYR A 447 -7.67 14.31 -11.98
N ASN A 448 -7.52 14.64 -13.26
CA ASN A 448 -6.71 15.78 -13.67
C ASN A 448 -7.35 17.11 -13.29
N ARG A 449 -8.69 17.20 -13.25
CA ARG A 449 -9.35 18.40 -12.68
C ARG A 449 -9.08 18.55 -11.19
N ALA A 450 -9.02 17.45 -10.43
CA ALA A 450 -8.62 17.46 -9.03
C ALA A 450 -7.14 17.82 -8.86
N GLN A 451 -6.26 17.28 -9.72
CA GLN A 451 -4.84 17.65 -9.77
C GLN A 451 -4.67 19.16 -9.99
N ILE A 452 -5.34 19.74 -11.00
CA ILE A 452 -5.23 21.18 -11.32
C ILE A 452 -5.65 22.09 -10.14
N VAL A 453 -6.54 21.61 -9.27
CA VAL A 453 -6.93 22.36 -8.06
C VAL A 453 -5.90 22.16 -6.93
N ASN A 454 -5.20 21.04 -6.92
CA ASN A 454 -4.22 20.70 -5.89
C ASN A 454 -2.82 21.25 -6.18
N ASP A 455 -2.41 21.25 -7.44
CA ASP A 455 -1.20 21.89 -7.96
C ASP A 455 -1.37 23.41 -7.99
#